data_AF-A0A1V5R267-F1
#
_entry.id   AF-A0A1V5R267-F1
#
_cell.length_a   1.000
_cell.length_b   1.000
_cell.length_c   1.000
_cell.angle_alpha   90.00
_cell.angle_beta   90.00
_cell.angle_gamma   90.00
#
_symmetry.space_group_name_H-M   'P 1'
#
loop_
_entity.id
_entity.type
_entity.pdbx_description
1 polymer ?
#
loop_
_entity_poly.entity_id
_entity_poly.type
_entity_poly.pdbx_seq_one_letter_code
_entity_poly.pdbx_strand_id
1 'polypeptide(L)'
;MKLSNINIAEYWKTIPNFYDKYAISNLGRIKKNINEHILRPHYHKKGHVTVRLYKDDREYNFYLKDLVLGVFNEFKNLPIGFINGDYSDCSLGNIYYVSSLICDDVPVVKFDDEIWKEHPEQQLLMISNYGEVYSKGRYVRSKNGWRKKGGKILKSQVDFDGYITIRFQNKNYKVHRLVLETFKQRSQLSVNHINGIKKDNRLFNLEYTSHSENSLHSIRIGLRKVKFSDGVKNEIVRLYQLGMSKKRISEEFRTNMGTIQRLIPKTMIVKNKKKNIAKQKKPKIMRISDFAQIKDLSGEIWKEIPGFEGRYKASNLGRIKSVERIVIERRTGTHRIKKAIILRPAIDNLGYQKIRLYKQHGNSKTYRVHRVILSTFKGSQILECNHIDGNKLNNRIENLVYCARVENMKHARKSGLVKNIEKGSQRYNSKLKEVDVINIRKLIKNKKASCKELALRFQVSYRCIKQIVLRKSWKHVFLLPE
;
A
#
# COMPACT_ATOMS: atom_id res chain seq x y z
N MET A 1 8.47 -1.79 8.94
CA MET A 1 9.36 -2.58 8.07
C MET A 1 8.53 -3.18 6.96
N LYS A 2 8.73 -2.79 5.70
CA LYS A 2 8.15 -3.47 4.55
C LYS A 2 9.14 -4.57 4.15
N LEU A 3 8.68 -5.82 4.10
CA LEU A 3 9.41 -6.92 3.46
C LEU A 3 9.59 -6.55 1.99
N SER A 4 10.78 -6.06 1.64
CA SER A 4 11.20 -5.82 0.26
C SER A 4 11.58 -7.14 -0.37
N ASN A 5 11.00 -7.44 -1.54
CA ASN A 5 11.39 -8.54 -2.42
C ASN A 5 12.91 -8.65 -2.52
N ILE A 6 13.46 -9.77 -2.05
CA ILE A 6 14.84 -10.19 -2.27
C ILE A 6 14.98 -10.39 -3.78
N ASN A 7 15.81 -9.60 -4.46
CA ASN A 7 16.04 -9.73 -5.89
C ASN A 7 17.04 -10.88 -6.10
N ILE A 8 16.54 -12.11 -6.19
CA ILE A 8 17.33 -13.33 -6.45
C ILE A 8 17.86 -13.23 -7.89
N ALA A 9 19.17 -13.42 -8.08
CA ALA A 9 19.77 -13.42 -9.42
C ALA A 9 19.19 -14.55 -10.29
N GLU A 10 18.85 -14.25 -11.55
CA GLU A 10 18.36 -15.24 -12.51
C GLU A 10 19.55 -16.05 -13.05
N TYR A 11 19.50 -17.37 -12.89
CA TYR A 11 20.50 -18.30 -13.43
C TYR A 11 19.81 -19.45 -14.16
N TRP A 12 20.50 -20.01 -15.14
CA TRP A 12 19.94 -20.93 -16.14
C TRP A 12 20.62 -22.30 -16.09
N LYS A 13 19.84 -23.35 -16.33
CA LYS A 13 20.32 -24.73 -16.51
C LYS A 13 19.69 -25.34 -17.77
N THR A 14 20.40 -26.23 -18.44
CA THR A 14 19.85 -27.01 -19.58
C THR A 14 18.78 -27.99 -19.11
N ILE A 15 17.74 -28.20 -19.91
CA ILE A 15 16.65 -29.12 -19.55
C ILE A 15 17.06 -30.57 -19.88
N PRO A 16 16.97 -31.52 -18.92
CA PRO A 16 17.24 -32.93 -19.16
C PRO A 16 16.43 -33.52 -20.31
N ASN A 17 17.06 -34.38 -21.11
CA ASN A 17 16.55 -34.93 -22.38
C ASN A 17 16.38 -33.91 -23.52
N PHE A 18 16.61 -32.62 -23.29
CA PHE A 18 16.57 -31.54 -24.29
C PHE A 18 17.82 -30.63 -24.20
N TYR A 19 18.95 -31.19 -23.75
CA TYR A 19 20.15 -30.46 -23.33
C TYR A 19 20.70 -29.49 -24.38
N ASP A 20 20.58 -29.87 -25.66
CA ASP A 20 21.02 -29.18 -26.85
C ASP A 20 20.04 -28.08 -27.32
N LYS A 21 18.75 -28.17 -26.94
CA LYS A 21 17.69 -27.31 -27.49
C LYS A 21 17.17 -26.25 -26.54
N TYR A 22 17.07 -26.53 -25.23
CA TYR A 22 16.41 -25.61 -24.30
C TYR A 22 17.12 -25.47 -22.94
N ALA A 23 16.95 -24.30 -22.32
CA ALA A 23 17.39 -24.00 -20.96
C ALA A 23 16.27 -23.34 -20.15
N ILE A 24 16.25 -23.59 -18.84
CA ILE A 24 15.28 -23.06 -17.88
C ILE A 24 15.96 -22.27 -16.77
N SER A 25 15.34 -21.17 -16.35
CA SER A 25 15.81 -20.31 -15.28
C SER A 25 15.22 -20.69 -13.91
N ASN A 26 15.90 -20.33 -12.82
CA ASN A 26 15.34 -20.39 -11.46
C ASN A 26 14.11 -19.49 -11.25
N LEU A 27 13.78 -18.60 -12.19
CA LEU A 27 12.57 -17.77 -12.16
C LEU A 27 11.41 -18.34 -13.00
N GLY A 28 11.56 -19.55 -13.55
CA GLY A 28 10.52 -20.21 -14.34
C GLY A 28 10.40 -19.75 -15.80
N ARG A 29 11.41 -19.08 -16.37
CA ARG A 29 11.50 -18.81 -17.81
C ARG A 29 12.24 -19.92 -18.56
N ILE A 30 11.85 -20.17 -19.81
CA ILE A 30 12.50 -21.14 -20.69
C ILE A 30 12.96 -20.43 -21.97
N LYS A 31 14.16 -20.73 -22.43
CA LYS A 31 14.72 -20.22 -23.69
C LYS A 31 15.18 -21.35 -24.61
N LYS A 32 15.20 -21.10 -25.91
CA LYS A 32 15.90 -21.93 -26.89
C LYS A 32 17.40 -21.65 -26.83
N ASN A 33 18.24 -22.68 -26.85
CA ASN A 33 19.70 -22.49 -26.77
C ASN A 33 20.27 -21.90 -28.06
N ILE A 34 19.67 -22.19 -29.23
CA ILE A 34 20.19 -21.76 -30.54
C ILE A 34 20.17 -20.24 -30.76
N ASN A 35 19.19 -19.54 -30.19
CA ASN A 35 18.96 -18.12 -30.43
C ASN A 35 18.54 -17.34 -29.17
N GLU A 36 18.64 -17.99 -28.00
CA GLU A 36 18.24 -17.46 -26.70
C GLU A 36 16.79 -16.95 -26.60
N HIS A 37 15.93 -17.30 -27.56
CA HIS A 37 14.56 -16.84 -27.59
C HIS A 37 13.74 -17.44 -26.43
N ILE A 38 13.14 -16.57 -25.61
CA ILE A 38 12.30 -16.97 -24.48
C ILE A 38 10.93 -17.47 -24.97
N LEU A 39 10.57 -18.69 -24.60
CA LEU A 39 9.28 -19.28 -24.92
C LEU A 39 8.17 -18.65 -24.10
N ARG A 40 7.01 -18.43 -24.74
CA ARG A 40 5.80 -17.99 -24.06
C ARG A 40 5.10 -19.19 -23.43
N PRO A 41 4.91 -19.23 -22.11
CA PRO A 41 4.14 -20.28 -21.48
C PRO A 41 2.64 -20.08 -21.68
N HIS A 42 1.88 -21.16 -21.51
CA HIS A 42 0.43 -21.18 -21.53
C HIS A 42 -0.15 -21.15 -20.11
N TYR A 43 -1.16 -20.31 -19.87
CA TYR A 43 -1.77 -20.12 -18.56
C TYR A 43 -3.18 -20.70 -18.53
N HIS A 44 -3.43 -21.64 -17.62
CA HIS A 44 -4.75 -22.24 -17.44
C HIS A 44 -5.67 -21.36 -16.59
N LYS A 45 -7.00 -21.49 -16.75
CA LYS A 45 -8.03 -20.77 -15.95
C LYS A 45 -7.91 -20.95 -14.43
N LYS A 46 -7.20 -22.00 -13.97
CA LYS A 46 -6.94 -22.31 -12.56
C LYS A 46 -5.57 -21.81 -12.05
N GLY A 47 -4.81 -21.08 -12.87
CA GLY A 47 -3.53 -20.47 -12.51
C GLY A 47 -2.28 -21.32 -12.82
N HIS A 48 -2.42 -22.60 -13.15
CA HIS A 48 -1.29 -23.44 -13.55
C HIS A 48 -0.68 -22.99 -14.88
N VAL A 49 0.63 -23.19 -15.00
CA VAL A 49 1.42 -22.78 -16.17
C VAL A 49 2.00 -24.01 -16.85
N THR A 50 1.85 -24.10 -18.18
CA THR A 50 2.40 -25.17 -19.03
C THR A 50 3.27 -24.61 -20.15
N VAL A 51 4.13 -25.46 -20.71
CA VAL A 51 5.02 -25.12 -21.82
C VAL A 51 5.13 -26.30 -22.78
N ARG A 52 5.29 -25.99 -24.07
CA ARG A 52 5.53 -26.96 -25.14
C ARG A 52 7.00 -26.97 -25.51
N LEU A 53 7.60 -28.15 -25.51
CA LEU A 53 8.97 -28.39 -25.99
C LEU A 53 8.93 -29.40 -27.14
N TYR A 54 9.84 -29.25 -28.10
CA TYR A 54 9.90 -30.10 -29.29
C TYR A 54 11.22 -30.88 -29.33
N LYS A 55 11.13 -32.19 -29.58
CA LYS A 55 12.29 -33.05 -29.83
C LYS A 55 11.92 -34.10 -30.88
N ASP A 56 12.79 -34.26 -31.87
CA ASP A 56 12.66 -35.23 -32.98
C ASP A 56 11.26 -35.20 -33.64
N ASP A 57 10.82 -33.98 -33.99
CA ASP A 57 9.50 -33.66 -34.57
C ASP A 57 8.28 -34.07 -33.74
N ARG A 58 8.48 -34.39 -32.45
CA ARG A 58 7.41 -34.66 -31.48
C ARG A 58 7.25 -33.52 -30.48
N GLU A 59 6.00 -33.22 -30.17
CA GLU A 59 5.61 -32.21 -29.18
C GLU A 59 5.44 -32.83 -27.78
N TYR A 60 6.03 -32.20 -26.77
CA TYR A 60 5.90 -32.57 -25.37
C TYR A 60 5.35 -31.40 -24.57
N ASN A 61 4.26 -31.64 -23.83
CA ASN A 61 3.62 -30.66 -22.97
C ASN A 61 4.02 -30.91 -21.50
N PHE A 62 4.57 -29.90 -20.85
CA PHE A 62 5.01 -29.99 -19.45
C PHE A 62 4.36 -28.92 -18.60
N TYR A 63 4.09 -29.22 -17.33
CA TYR A 63 3.85 -28.15 -16.35
C TYR A 63 5.17 -27.48 -15.97
N LEU A 64 5.15 -26.15 -15.95
CA LEU A 64 6.35 -25.36 -15.74
C LEU A 64 6.95 -25.61 -14.34
N LYS A 65 6.10 -25.75 -13.33
CA LYS A 65 6.50 -26.10 -11.95
C LYS A 65 7.27 -27.43 -11.86
N ASP A 66 6.88 -28.43 -12.66
CA ASP A 66 7.48 -29.77 -12.65
C ASP A 66 8.86 -29.72 -13.34
N LEU A 67 8.97 -28.94 -14.43
CA LEU A 67 10.25 -28.68 -15.10
C LEU A 67 11.23 -27.92 -14.21
N VAL A 68 10.81 -26.82 -13.57
CA VAL A 68 11.71 -26.02 -12.72
C VAL A 68 12.25 -26.87 -11.58
N LEU A 69 11.39 -27.56 -10.83
CA LEU A 69 11.86 -28.41 -9.74
C LEU A 69 12.68 -29.61 -10.23
N GLY A 70 12.29 -30.24 -11.35
CA GLY A 70 13.05 -31.35 -11.93
C GLY A 70 14.48 -30.96 -12.33
N VAL A 71 14.69 -29.73 -12.82
CA VAL A 71 16.02 -29.24 -13.22
C VAL A 71 16.87 -28.75 -12.04
N PHE A 72 16.25 -28.13 -11.03
CA PHE A 72 16.99 -27.50 -9.93
C PHE A 72 17.10 -28.36 -8.66
N ASN A 73 16.15 -29.26 -8.37
CA ASN A 73 16.02 -30.02 -7.13
C ASN A 73 15.83 -31.55 -7.33
N GLU A 74 16.08 -32.04 -8.55
CA GLU A 74 15.84 -33.43 -9.02
C GLU A 74 14.37 -33.81 -9.14
N PHE A 75 14.02 -34.59 -10.17
CA PHE A 75 12.63 -34.97 -10.44
C PHE A 75 12.12 -35.96 -9.40
N LYS A 76 11.11 -35.54 -8.62
CA LYS A 76 10.40 -36.41 -7.66
C LYS A 76 8.96 -36.57 -8.11
N ASN A 77 8.43 -37.79 -8.10
CA ASN A 77 7.02 -38.06 -8.40
C ASN A 77 6.12 -37.70 -7.20
N LEU A 78 6.25 -36.46 -6.74
CA LEU A 78 5.58 -35.90 -5.57
C LEU A 78 4.77 -34.65 -5.98
N PRO A 79 3.59 -34.42 -5.40
CA PRO A 79 2.83 -33.19 -5.65
C PRO A 79 3.65 -31.93 -5.41
N ILE A 80 3.37 -30.80 -6.07
CA ILE A 80 4.14 -29.55 -5.94
C ILE A 80 3.28 -28.45 -5.31
N GLY A 81 3.79 -27.83 -4.23
CA GLY A 81 3.21 -26.72 -3.48
C GLY A 81 3.81 -25.37 -3.86
N PHE A 82 3.13 -24.28 -3.46
CA PHE A 82 3.49 -22.88 -3.78
C PHE A 82 3.48 -22.02 -2.50
N ILE A 83 4.61 -21.38 -2.16
CA ILE A 83 4.81 -20.64 -0.90
C ILE A 83 3.88 -19.43 -0.79
N ASN A 84 3.74 -18.66 -1.85
CA ASN A 84 2.86 -17.49 -1.90
C ASN A 84 1.41 -17.84 -2.29
N GLY A 85 1.13 -19.12 -2.59
CA GLY A 85 -0.17 -19.60 -3.07
C GLY A 85 -0.56 -19.13 -4.49
N ASP A 86 0.35 -18.49 -5.22
CA ASP A 86 0.19 -18.11 -6.63
C ASP A 86 0.72 -19.21 -7.54
N TYR A 87 -0.19 -19.97 -8.15
CA TYR A 87 0.11 -21.07 -9.06
C TYR A 87 0.78 -20.63 -10.37
N SER A 88 0.79 -19.32 -10.66
CA SER A 88 1.44 -18.75 -11.83
C SER A 88 2.91 -18.41 -11.61
N ASP A 89 3.32 -18.24 -10.35
CA ASP A 89 4.71 -17.99 -9.96
C ASP A 89 5.45 -19.32 -9.78
N CYS A 90 5.99 -19.85 -10.88
CA CYS A 90 6.79 -21.07 -10.88
C CYS A 90 8.28 -20.80 -10.60
N SER A 91 8.64 -19.70 -9.94
CA SER A 91 10.02 -19.47 -9.53
C SER A 91 10.43 -20.52 -8.48
N LEU A 92 11.70 -20.97 -8.54
CA LEU A 92 12.25 -21.97 -7.66
C LEU A 92 12.11 -21.57 -6.18
N GLY A 93 12.22 -20.27 -5.88
CA GLY A 93 12.02 -19.72 -4.54
C GLY A 93 10.57 -19.73 -4.06
N ASN A 94 9.62 -20.12 -4.91
CA ASN A 94 8.20 -20.18 -4.61
C ASN A 94 7.59 -21.59 -4.70
N ILE A 95 8.27 -22.58 -5.29
CA ILE A 95 7.72 -23.92 -5.50
C ILE A 95 8.52 -25.01 -4.76
N TYR A 96 7.84 -26.05 -4.27
CA TYR A 96 8.48 -27.16 -3.53
C TYR A 96 7.70 -28.47 -3.67
N TYR A 97 8.38 -29.62 -3.57
CA TYR A 97 7.74 -30.95 -3.55
C TYR A 97 7.02 -31.22 -2.22
N VAL A 98 5.87 -31.88 -2.28
CA VAL A 98 4.96 -32.23 -1.18
C VAL A 98 4.99 -33.74 -1.04
N SER A 99 5.75 -34.26 -0.07
CA SER A 99 5.93 -35.71 0.14
C SER A 99 4.74 -36.36 0.85
N SER A 100 4.33 -37.56 0.42
CA SER A 100 3.25 -38.36 1.00
C SER A 100 3.75 -39.76 1.39
N LEU A 101 3.59 -40.12 2.67
CA LEU A 101 3.81 -41.42 3.33
C LEU A 101 5.12 -41.53 4.14
N ILE A 102 5.00 -41.96 5.40
CA ILE A 102 6.11 -42.20 6.35
C ILE A 102 6.73 -43.56 6.01
N CYS A 103 8.08 -43.61 5.88
CA CYS A 103 8.98 -44.66 5.34
C CYS A 103 9.59 -44.21 3.99
N ASP A 104 10.89 -44.05 3.76
CA ASP A 104 12.11 -43.86 4.57
C ASP A 104 13.03 -42.92 3.71
N ASP A 105 13.91 -42.14 4.33
CA ASP A 105 15.00 -41.37 3.68
C ASP A 105 14.71 -40.21 2.69
N VAL A 106 13.72 -39.34 2.94
CA VAL A 106 13.80 -37.92 2.51
C VAL A 106 13.13 -37.02 3.56
N PRO A 107 13.81 -35.95 4.01
CA PRO A 107 13.36 -35.11 5.11
C PRO A 107 12.08 -34.38 4.72
N VAL A 108 11.00 -34.74 5.41
CA VAL A 108 9.95 -33.79 5.77
C VAL A 108 10.69 -32.62 6.41
N VAL A 109 10.72 -31.45 5.77
CA VAL A 109 10.94 -30.22 6.55
C VAL A 109 9.64 -30.02 7.32
N LYS A 110 9.48 -30.82 8.38
CA LYS A 110 8.99 -30.30 9.64
C LYS A 110 9.98 -29.18 9.91
N PHE A 111 9.51 -27.95 9.93
CA PHE A 111 10.19 -27.01 10.79
C PHE A 111 10.22 -27.68 12.17
N ASP A 112 11.36 -27.75 12.84
CA ASP A 112 11.52 -28.49 14.11
C ASP A 112 10.54 -28.04 15.22
N ASP A 113 9.73 -27.01 14.95
CA ASP A 113 8.70 -26.41 15.79
C ASP A 113 7.25 -26.55 15.26
N GLU A 114 6.98 -27.33 14.20
CA GLU A 114 5.59 -27.55 13.73
C GLU A 114 4.83 -28.51 14.65
N ILE A 115 3.89 -27.95 15.41
CA ILE A 115 3.06 -28.66 16.38
C ILE A 115 1.67 -28.84 15.78
N TRP A 116 1.15 -30.06 15.85
CA TRP A 116 -0.24 -30.38 15.51
C TRP A 116 -1.02 -30.70 16.77
N LYS A 117 -2.20 -30.11 16.93
CA LYS A 117 -3.10 -30.38 18.06
C LYS A 117 -4.52 -30.60 17.57
N GLU A 118 -5.26 -31.40 18.32
CA GLU A 118 -6.69 -31.58 18.08
C GLU A 118 -7.45 -30.30 18.40
N HIS A 119 -8.42 -29.96 17.56
CA HIS A 119 -9.28 -28.82 17.88
C HIS A 119 -10.24 -29.20 19.02
N PRO A 120 -10.33 -28.40 20.10
CA PRO A 120 -11.04 -28.77 21.32
C PRO A 120 -12.53 -29.09 21.11
N GLU A 121 -13.21 -28.33 20.25
CA GLU A 121 -14.64 -28.53 19.94
C GLU A 121 -14.89 -29.35 18.66
N GLN A 122 -13.87 -29.54 17.83
CA GLN A 122 -13.97 -30.23 16.56
C GLN A 122 -12.90 -31.32 16.54
N GLN A 123 -13.06 -32.33 17.40
CA GLN A 123 -12.08 -33.40 17.63
C GLN A 123 -11.69 -34.19 16.36
N LEU A 124 -12.51 -34.08 15.31
CA LEU A 124 -12.21 -34.60 13.97
C LEU A 124 -11.30 -33.70 13.14
N LEU A 125 -10.82 -32.58 13.69
CA LEU A 125 -9.86 -31.67 13.08
C LEU A 125 -8.57 -31.66 13.90
N MET A 126 -7.45 -31.71 13.20
CA MET A 126 -6.13 -31.38 13.73
C MET A 126 -5.66 -30.09 13.08
N ILE A 127 -5.12 -29.18 13.87
CA ILE A 127 -4.67 -27.85 13.46
C ILE A 127 -3.17 -27.74 13.73
N SER A 128 -2.43 -27.29 12.73
CA SER A 128 -1.01 -26.95 12.85
C SER A 128 -0.83 -25.52 13.39
N ASN A 129 0.25 -25.27 14.13
CA ASN A 129 0.68 -23.91 14.47
C ASN A 129 1.08 -23.08 13.23
N TYR A 130 1.22 -23.65 12.04
CA TYR A 130 1.41 -22.93 10.78
C TYR A 130 0.10 -22.59 10.04
N GLY A 131 -1.04 -23.08 10.52
CA GLY A 131 -2.35 -22.80 9.93
C GLY A 131 -2.84 -23.84 8.93
N GLU A 132 -2.24 -25.02 8.90
CA GLU A 132 -2.79 -26.16 8.17
C GLU A 132 -3.90 -26.87 8.96
N VAL A 133 -4.90 -27.41 8.25
CA VAL A 133 -6.08 -28.04 8.85
C VAL A 133 -6.28 -29.44 8.28
N TYR A 134 -6.14 -30.46 9.12
CA TYR A 134 -6.31 -31.85 8.76
C TYR A 134 -7.62 -32.40 9.33
N SER A 135 -8.46 -33.01 8.49
CA SER A 135 -9.63 -33.77 8.94
C SER A 135 -9.22 -35.21 9.21
N LYS A 136 -9.49 -35.70 10.42
CA LYS A 136 -9.40 -37.13 10.76
C LYS A 136 -10.39 -37.95 9.93
N GLY A 137 -10.07 -39.23 9.77
CA GLY A 137 -10.95 -40.19 9.12
C GLY A 137 -12.23 -40.40 9.92
N ARG A 138 -13.35 -40.62 9.22
CA ARG A 138 -14.65 -40.84 9.86
C ARG A 138 -15.56 -41.69 8.98
N TYR A 139 -16.55 -42.33 9.59
CA TYR A 139 -17.65 -42.96 8.86
C TYR A 139 -18.69 -41.91 8.45
N VAL A 140 -19.16 -42.00 7.21
CA VAL A 140 -20.20 -41.13 6.66
C VAL A 140 -21.28 -41.99 6.02
N ARG A 141 -22.53 -41.64 6.27
CA ARG A 141 -23.71 -42.31 5.70
C ARG A 141 -23.80 -42.02 4.19
N SER A 142 -23.92 -43.08 3.41
CA SER A 142 -24.09 -43.08 1.94
C SER A 142 -25.41 -43.75 1.57
N LYS A 143 -25.82 -43.66 0.30
CA LYS A 143 -27.00 -44.37 -0.23
C LYS A 143 -26.92 -45.90 0.00
N ASN A 144 -25.71 -46.45 0.04
CA ASN A 144 -25.45 -47.90 0.17
C ASN A 144 -24.87 -48.26 1.56
N GLY A 145 -25.19 -47.51 2.62
CA GLY A 145 -24.72 -47.77 3.99
C GLY A 145 -23.57 -46.87 4.47
N TRP A 146 -22.84 -47.31 5.49
CA TRP A 146 -21.74 -46.53 6.08
C TRP A 146 -20.46 -46.68 5.28
N ARG A 147 -19.87 -45.56 4.84
CA ARG A 147 -18.58 -45.55 4.13
C ARG A 147 -17.49 -44.92 5.00
N LYS A 148 -16.34 -45.59 5.15
CA LYS A 148 -15.14 -45.03 5.78
C LYS A 148 -14.54 -43.96 4.86
N LYS A 149 -14.39 -42.73 5.36
CA LYS A 149 -13.72 -41.64 4.66
C LYS A 149 -12.36 -41.43 5.31
N GLY A 150 -11.29 -41.60 4.54
CA GLY A 150 -9.91 -41.37 5.00
C GLY A 150 -9.69 -39.92 5.44
N GLY A 151 -8.75 -39.73 6.37
CA GLY A 151 -8.33 -38.41 6.79
C GLY A 151 -7.59 -37.67 5.67
N LYS A 152 -7.63 -36.35 5.69
CA LYS A 152 -6.99 -35.51 4.67
C LYS A 152 -6.80 -34.07 5.12
N ILE A 153 -5.80 -33.41 4.55
CA ILE A 153 -5.69 -31.95 4.61
C ILE A 153 -6.89 -31.34 3.88
N LEU A 154 -7.53 -30.36 4.53
CA LEU A 154 -8.70 -29.67 3.99
C LEU A 154 -8.26 -28.58 3.02
N LYS A 155 -8.91 -28.54 1.86
CA LYS A 155 -8.67 -27.49 0.86
C LYS A 155 -9.13 -26.14 1.41
N SER A 156 -8.20 -25.20 1.45
CA SER A 156 -8.44 -23.81 1.85
C SER A 156 -9.02 -22.97 0.71
N GLN A 157 -9.77 -21.93 1.07
CA GLN A 157 -10.40 -20.95 0.18
C GLN A 157 -10.28 -19.56 0.80
N VAL A 158 -10.25 -18.52 -0.02
CA VAL A 158 -10.25 -17.13 0.47
C VAL A 158 -11.70 -16.61 0.44
N ASP A 159 -12.18 -16.08 1.56
CA ASP A 159 -13.50 -15.46 1.65
C ASP A 159 -13.53 -14.04 1.03
N PHE A 160 -14.71 -13.42 0.96
CA PHE A 160 -14.88 -12.06 0.42
C PHE A 160 -14.10 -11.01 1.22
N ASP A 161 -13.89 -11.24 2.52
CA ASP A 161 -13.12 -10.37 3.40
C ASP A 161 -11.60 -10.61 3.29
N GLY A 162 -11.15 -11.58 2.51
CA GLY A 162 -9.74 -11.91 2.27
C GLY A 162 -9.11 -12.88 3.28
N TYR A 163 -9.89 -13.51 4.15
CA TYR A 163 -9.40 -14.51 5.11
C TYR A 163 -9.39 -15.92 4.53
N ILE A 164 -8.43 -16.73 4.98
CA ILE A 164 -8.41 -18.15 4.64
C ILE A 164 -9.48 -18.89 5.45
N THR A 165 -10.29 -19.65 4.75
CA THR A 165 -11.39 -20.47 5.27
C THR A 165 -11.28 -21.91 4.76
N ILE A 166 -11.82 -22.84 5.53
CA ILE A 166 -11.98 -24.24 5.15
C ILE A 166 -13.44 -24.64 5.28
N ARG A 167 -13.88 -25.59 4.46
CA ARG A 167 -15.22 -26.18 4.56
C ARG A 167 -15.16 -27.54 5.25
N PHE A 168 -15.84 -27.67 6.38
CA PHE A 168 -15.92 -28.91 7.14
C PHE A 168 -17.35 -29.16 7.62
N GLN A 169 -17.89 -30.35 7.38
CA GLN A 169 -19.28 -30.72 7.74
C GLN A 169 -20.32 -29.67 7.28
N ASN A 170 -20.22 -29.21 6.03
CA ASN A 170 -21.05 -28.15 5.44
C ASN A 170 -20.94 -26.76 6.08
N LYS A 171 -20.12 -26.56 7.11
CA LYS A 171 -19.82 -25.23 7.68
C LYS A 171 -18.48 -24.70 7.19
N ASN A 172 -18.38 -23.38 7.09
CA ASN A 172 -17.11 -22.70 6.78
C ASN A 172 -16.47 -22.23 8.08
N TYR A 173 -15.19 -22.52 8.25
CA TYR A 173 -14.40 -22.11 9.39
C TYR A 173 -13.24 -21.23 8.95
N LYS A 174 -12.96 -20.16 9.70
CA LYS A 174 -11.80 -19.29 9.47
C LYS A 174 -10.56 -19.94 10.08
N VAL A 175 -9.50 -20.10 9.27
CA VAL A 175 -8.31 -20.85 9.66
C VAL A 175 -7.58 -20.19 10.85
N HIS A 176 -7.36 -18.88 10.81
CA HIS A 176 -6.76 -18.15 11.94
C HIS A 176 -7.50 -18.34 13.26
N ARG A 177 -8.82 -18.56 13.21
CA ARG A 177 -9.65 -18.77 14.39
C ARG A 177 -9.43 -20.16 14.96
N LEU A 178 -9.44 -21.18 14.10
CA LEU A 178 -9.13 -22.56 14.48
C LEU A 178 -7.74 -22.67 15.12
N VAL A 179 -6.74 -21.99 14.57
CA VAL A 179 -5.37 -21.98 15.13
C VAL A 179 -5.37 -21.41 16.56
N LEU A 180 -5.96 -20.25 16.80
CA LEU A 180 -5.96 -19.69 18.16
C LEU A 180 -6.81 -20.49 19.14
N GLU A 181 -7.97 -21.01 18.72
CA GLU A 181 -8.81 -21.83 19.59
C GLU A 181 -8.09 -23.12 20.00
N THR A 182 -7.30 -23.72 19.11
CA THR A 182 -6.48 -24.90 19.40
C THR A 182 -5.29 -24.62 20.30
N PHE A 183 -4.58 -23.50 20.13
CA PHE A 183 -3.29 -23.27 20.80
C PHE A 183 -3.35 -22.30 22.00
N LYS A 184 -4.34 -21.40 22.07
CA LYS A 184 -4.49 -20.38 23.13
C LYS A 184 -5.85 -20.41 23.86
N GLN A 185 -6.61 -21.50 23.69
CA GLN A 185 -7.97 -21.70 24.21
C GLN A 185 -9.00 -20.76 23.57
N ARG A 186 -10.28 -21.13 23.63
CA ARG A 186 -11.35 -20.37 23.00
C ARG A 186 -11.63 -19.06 23.73
N SER A 187 -11.75 -17.97 22.98
CA SER A 187 -12.08 -16.64 23.49
C SER A 187 -13.14 -15.95 22.64
N GLN A 188 -14.00 -15.14 23.25
CA GLN A 188 -14.99 -14.31 22.53
C GLN A 188 -14.35 -13.09 21.82
N LEU A 189 -13.08 -12.81 22.09
CA LEU A 189 -12.34 -11.71 21.47
C LEU A 189 -12.11 -11.94 19.98
N SER A 190 -11.85 -10.87 19.23
CA SER A 190 -11.52 -10.97 17.81
C SER A 190 -10.11 -11.52 17.61
N VAL A 191 -9.87 -12.21 16.50
CA VAL A 191 -8.52 -12.62 16.11
C VAL A 191 -7.87 -11.52 15.28
N ASN A 192 -6.66 -11.14 15.66
CA ASN A 192 -5.84 -10.17 14.94
C ASN A 192 -4.62 -10.85 14.31
N HIS A 193 -4.25 -10.38 13.12
CA HIS A 193 -3.03 -10.72 12.42
C HIS A 193 -2.00 -9.64 12.73
N ILE A 194 -0.96 -9.97 13.50
CA ILE A 194 0.03 -9.01 14.01
C ILE A 194 0.70 -8.26 12.85
N ASN A 195 1.05 -8.94 11.77
CA ASN A 195 1.64 -8.33 10.58
C ASN A 195 0.62 -7.68 9.61
N GLY A 196 -0.68 -7.82 9.87
CA GLY A 196 -1.75 -7.28 9.03
C GLY A 196 -2.08 -8.10 7.77
N ILE A 197 -1.45 -9.26 7.57
CA ILE A 197 -1.65 -10.13 6.40
C ILE A 197 -2.65 -11.24 6.74
N LYS A 198 -3.89 -11.12 6.25
CA LYS A 198 -5.01 -12.05 6.53
C LYS A 198 -4.79 -13.50 6.07
N LYS A 199 -3.82 -13.72 5.19
CA LYS A 199 -3.44 -15.04 4.67
C LYS A 199 -2.40 -15.76 5.53
N ASP A 200 -1.71 -15.03 6.41
CA ASP A 200 -0.65 -15.58 7.27
C ASP A 200 -1.24 -16.07 8.60
N ASN A 201 -1.66 -17.33 8.64
CA ASN A 201 -2.34 -17.93 9.80
C ASN A 201 -1.39 -18.65 10.77
N ARG A 202 -0.08 -18.35 10.72
CA ARG A 202 0.89 -18.91 11.66
C ARG A 202 0.60 -18.41 13.07
N LEU A 203 0.67 -19.28 14.07
CA LEU A 203 0.29 -19.03 15.46
C LEU A 203 0.99 -17.79 16.05
N PHE A 204 2.29 -17.62 15.77
CA PHE A 204 3.05 -16.46 16.26
C PHE A 204 2.58 -15.13 15.65
N ASN A 205 1.88 -15.17 14.51
CA ASN A 205 1.30 -14.00 13.86
C ASN A 205 -0.15 -13.73 14.31
N LEU A 206 -0.69 -14.54 15.24
CA LEU A 206 -2.08 -14.46 15.68
C LEU A 206 -2.21 -14.16 17.17
N GLU A 207 -3.16 -13.29 17.50
CA GLU A 207 -3.51 -12.97 18.88
C GLU A 207 -5.01 -12.70 19.05
N TYR A 208 -5.52 -12.93 20.26
CA TYR A 208 -6.84 -12.46 20.65
C TYR A 208 -6.76 -11.01 21.10
N THR A 209 -7.69 -10.20 20.62
CA THR A 209 -7.71 -8.77 20.92
C THR A 209 -9.14 -8.24 20.92
N SER A 210 -9.39 -7.18 21.70
CA SER A 210 -10.65 -6.44 21.61
C SER A 210 -10.77 -5.72 20.26
N HIS A 211 -12.00 -5.43 19.82
CA HIS A 211 -12.24 -4.67 18.60
C HIS A 211 -11.58 -3.26 18.62
N SER A 212 -11.48 -2.66 19.82
CA SER A 212 -10.79 -1.39 20.06
C SER A 212 -9.29 -1.50 19.85
N GLU A 213 -8.66 -2.51 20.45
CA GLU A 213 -7.22 -2.75 20.33
C GLU A 213 -6.84 -3.15 18.90
N ASN A 214 -7.62 -4.02 18.24
CA ASN A 214 -7.42 -4.36 16.84
C ASN A 214 -7.48 -3.11 15.93
N SER A 215 -8.43 -2.20 16.23
CA SER A 215 -8.53 -0.92 15.52
C SER A 215 -7.30 -0.04 15.75
N LEU A 216 -6.77 0.02 16.98
CA LEU A 216 -5.55 0.76 17.31
C LEU A 216 -4.30 0.13 16.68
N HIS A 217 -4.22 -1.20 16.66
CA HIS A 217 -3.16 -1.96 16.00
C HIS A 217 -3.15 -1.65 14.50
N SER A 218 -4.31 -1.75 13.83
CA SER A 218 -4.45 -1.42 12.40
C SER A 218 -4.00 0.00 12.07
N ILE A 219 -4.16 0.94 13.00
CA ILE A 219 -3.66 2.31 12.91
C ILE A 219 -2.13 2.33 13.05
N ARG A 220 -1.60 1.67 14.07
CA ARG A 220 -0.16 1.61 14.39
C ARG A 220 0.65 1.02 13.24
N ILE A 221 0.17 -0.07 12.64
CA ILE A 221 0.81 -0.72 11.49
C ILE A 221 0.47 -0.06 10.15
N GLY A 222 -0.34 1.02 10.16
CA GLY A 222 -0.61 1.86 8.99
C GLY A 222 -1.62 1.29 8.00
N LEU A 223 -2.35 0.23 8.33
CA LEU A 223 -3.48 -0.29 7.55
C LEU A 223 -4.68 0.67 7.56
N ARG A 224 -4.87 1.38 8.67
CA ARG A 224 -5.96 2.33 8.87
C ARG A 224 -5.40 3.73 9.13
N LYS A 225 -5.81 4.70 8.31
CA LYS A 225 -5.42 6.10 8.52
C LYS A 225 -6.22 6.69 9.69
N VAL A 226 -5.51 7.25 10.69
CA VAL A 226 -6.15 8.06 11.73
C VAL A 226 -6.69 9.33 11.09
N LYS A 227 -7.97 9.62 11.30
CA LYS A 227 -8.59 10.84 10.74
C LYS A 227 -8.01 12.13 11.35
N PHE A 228 -7.47 12.09 12.55
CA PHE A 228 -6.98 13.25 13.30
C PHE A 228 -5.66 12.95 14.02
N SER A 229 -4.66 13.82 13.86
CA SER A 229 -3.43 13.81 14.65
C SER A 229 -3.71 14.22 16.10
N ASP A 230 -2.81 13.92 17.04
CA ASP A 230 -3.00 14.22 18.46
C ASP A 230 -3.13 15.74 18.73
N GLY A 231 -2.45 16.58 17.94
CA GLY A 231 -2.65 18.03 17.99
C GLY A 231 -4.08 18.46 17.61
N VAL A 232 -4.70 17.79 16.64
CA VAL A 232 -6.10 18.09 16.26
C VAL A 232 -7.08 17.60 17.31
N LYS A 233 -6.79 16.49 18.00
CA LYS A 233 -7.62 16.01 19.11
C LYS A 233 -7.60 16.99 20.29
N ASN A 234 -6.42 17.50 20.64
CA ASN A 234 -6.28 18.47 21.73
C ASN A 234 -7.04 19.76 21.44
N GLU A 235 -7.01 20.24 20.20
CA GLU A 235 -7.78 21.43 19.79
C GLU A 235 -9.29 21.18 19.83
N ILE A 236 -9.76 19.99 19.43
CA ILE A 236 -11.17 19.59 19.55
C ILE A 236 -11.64 19.62 21.02
N VAL A 237 -10.82 19.12 21.95
CA VAL A 237 -11.12 19.12 23.39
C VAL A 237 -11.14 20.56 23.93
N ARG A 238 -10.16 21.38 23.55
CA ARG A 238 -10.07 22.80 23.93
C ARG A 238 -11.28 23.59 23.48
N LEU A 239 -11.71 23.45 22.22
CA LEU A 239 -12.88 24.16 21.68
C LEU A 239 -14.18 23.77 22.41
N TYR A 240 -14.29 22.51 22.84
CA TYR A 240 -15.41 22.07 23.66
C TYR A 240 -15.40 22.69 25.07
N GLN A 241 -14.22 22.78 25.70
CA GLN A 241 -14.06 23.46 27.00
C GLN A 241 -14.41 24.95 26.93
N LEU A 242 -14.14 25.60 25.80
CA LEU A 242 -14.54 26.99 25.52
C LEU A 242 -16.06 27.15 25.25
N GLY A 243 -16.86 26.11 25.48
CA GLY A 243 -18.32 26.13 25.39
C GLY A 243 -18.86 25.90 23.97
N MET A 244 -18.01 25.54 23.01
CA MET A 244 -18.47 25.31 21.64
C MET A 244 -19.27 24.00 21.55
N SER A 245 -20.43 24.05 20.89
CA SER A 245 -21.28 22.87 20.77
C SER A 245 -20.62 21.78 19.91
N LYS A 246 -20.85 20.52 20.27
CA LYS A 246 -20.32 19.34 19.53
C LYS A 246 -20.69 19.38 18.04
N LYS A 247 -21.88 19.93 17.71
CA LYS A 247 -22.34 20.13 16.34
C LYS A 247 -21.44 21.12 15.59
N ARG A 248 -21.16 22.27 16.19
CA ARG A 248 -20.31 23.31 15.59
C ARG A 248 -18.86 22.84 15.43
N ILE A 249 -18.33 22.14 16.42
CA ILE A 249 -17.00 21.51 16.32
C ILE A 249 -17.00 20.46 15.20
N SER A 250 -18.05 19.66 15.05
CA SER A 250 -18.13 18.66 13.98
C SER A 250 -18.15 19.27 12.58
N GLU A 251 -18.80 20.43 12.43
CA GLU A 251 -18.81 21.22 11.19
C GLU A 251 -17.42 21.81 10.89
N GLU A 252 -16.75 22.36 11.91
CA GLU A 252 -15.40 22.94 11.81
C GLU A 252 -14.37 21.91 11.32
N PHE A 253 -14.37 20.71 11.93
CA PHE A 253 -13.45 19.63 11.56
C PHE A 253 -13.97 18.72 10.44
N ARG A 254 -15.10 19.09 9.80
CA ARG A 254 -15.76 18.34 8.72
C ARG A 254 -15.89 16.85 9.01
N THR A 255 -16.36 16.55 10.22
CA THR A 255 -16.54 15.19 10.70
C THR A 255 -17.94 14.99 11.26
N ASN A 256 -18.30 13.75 11.57
CA ASN A 256 -19.59 13.50 12.18
C ASN A 256 -19.56 13.79 13.69
N MET A 257 -20.70 14.20 14.22
CA MET A 257 -20.84 14.61 15.63
C MET A 257 -20.48 13.47 16.61
N GLY A 258 -20.76 12.21 16.24
CA GLY A 258 -20.35 11.04 17.00
C GLY A 258 -18.83 10.82 17.09
N THR A 259 -18.04 11.38 16.15
CA THR A 259 -16.57 11.37 16.24
C THR A 259 -16.09 12.42 17.24
N ILE A 260 -16.67 13.61 17.24
CA ILE A 260 -16.37 14.65 18.26
C ILE A 260 -16.73 14.15 19.66
N GLN A 261 -17.90 13.52 19.81
CA GLN A 261 -18.37 12.95 21.07
C GLN A 261 -17.39 11.93 21.69
N ARG A 262 -16.71 11.13 20.86
CA ARG A 262 -15.73 10.12 21.31
C ARG A 262 -14.37 10.71 21.67
N LEU A 263 -14.06 11.90 21.18
CA LEU A 263 -12.80 12.59 21.43
C LEU A 263 -12.82 13.45 22.69
N ILE A 264 -14.01 13.79 23.21
CA ILE A 264 -14.19 14.52 24.46
C ILE A 264 -14.15 13.54 25.63
N PRO A 265 -13.27 13.71 26.64
CA PRO A 265 -13.21 12.85 27.81
C PRO A 265 -14.56 12.77 28.54
N LYS A 266 -14.98 11.56 28.96
CA LYS A 266 -16.25 11.34 29.68
C LYS A 266 -16.34 12.16 30.98
N THR A 267 -15.21 12.44 31.62
CA THR A 267 -15.08 13.27 32.81
C THR A 267 -15.47 14.74 32.58
N MET A 268 -15.39 15.24 31.34
CA MET A 268 -15.81 16.60 30.96
C MET A 268 -17.29 16.70 30.58
N ILE A 269 -18.01 15.57 30.59
CA ILE A 269 -19.45 15.51 30.33
C ILE A 269 -20.17 15.61 31.69
N VAL A 270 -19.94 16.70 32.43
CA VAL A 270 -20.76 16.99 33.61
C VAL A 270 -21.99 17.78 33.16
N LYS A 271 -23.16 17.36 33.66
CA LYS A 271 -24.50 17.82 33.29
C LYS A 271 -24.62 19.36 33.27
N ASN A 272 -24.68 19.96 32.09
CA ASN A 272 -25.26 21.29 31.95
C ASN A 272 -26.77 21.17 32.17
N LYS A 273 -27.21 21.47 33.41
CA LYS A 273 -28.60 21.74 33.74
C LYS A 273 -29.11 22.83 32.79
N LYS A 274 -30.27 22.57 32.19
CA LYS A 274 -31.05 23.50 31.36
C LYS A 274 -31.06 24.89 32.02
N LYS A 275 -30.50 25.90 31.35
CA LYS A 275 -30.95 27.28 31.53
C LYS A 275 -31.81 27.64 30.32
N ASN A 276 -33.10 27.84 30.64
CA ASN A 276 -34.12 28.36 29.75
C ASN A 276 -33.69 29.73 29.22
N ILE A 277 -33.72 29.90 27.89
CA ILE A 277 -34.07 31.18 27.28
C ILE A 277 -35.27 30.87 26.37
N ALA A 278 -36.41 31.43 26.76
CA ALA A 278 -37.71 31.18 26.18
C ALA A 278 -37.93 31.95 24.87
N LYS A 279 -38.74 31.34 23.99
CA LYS A 279 -39.64 31.94 22.99
C LYS A 279 -39.06 33.08 22.11
N GLN A 280 -38.52 32.72 20.95
CA GLN A 280 -38.75 33.48 19.71
C GLN A 280 -39.11 32.52 18.57
N LYS A 281 -40.09 32.95 17.76
CA LYS A 281 -40.82 32.21 16.71
C LYS A 281 -39.88 31.39 15.80
N LYS A 282 -40.27 30.15 15.47
CA LYS A 282 -39.59 29.32 14.45
C LYS A 282 -39.46 30.13 13.15
N PRO A 283 -38.23 30.46 12.68
CA PRO A 283 -38.09 31.01 11.34
C PRO A 283 -38.28 29.87 10.32
N LYS A 284 -38.95 30.22 9.23
CA LYS A 284 -39.11 29.43 8.00
C LYS A 284 -37.77 28.75 7.66
N ILE A 285 -37.80 27.45 7.37
CA ILE A 285 -36.59 26.66 7.06
C ILE A 285 -35.86 27.29 5.87
N MET A 286 -34.79 28.03 6.15
CA MET A 286 -33.85 28.56 5.15
C MET A 286 -32.98 27.42 4.62
N ARG A 287 -32.73 27.44 3.31
CA ARG A 287 -31.94 26.40 2.63
C ARG A 287 -30.46 26.61 2.96
N ILE A 288 -29.67 25.52 2.93
CA ILE A 288 -28.21 25.53 3.16
C ILE A 288 -27.45 26.49 2.22
N SER A 289 -28.08 26.96 1.14
CA SER A 289 -27.58 28.02 0.26
C SER A 289 -27.35 29.36 0.96
N ASP A 290 -27.99 29.59 2.11
CA ASP A 290 -28.08 30.92 2.70
C ASP A 290 -26.95 31.22 3.70
N PHE A 291 -26.15 30.21 4.07
CA PHE A 291 -25.03 30.33 5.02
C PHE A 291 -23.68 30.73 4.40
N ALA A 292 -23.60 30.88 3.08
CA ALA A 292 -22.38 31.38 2.42
C ALA A 292 -22.37 32.92 2.37
N GLN A 293 -22.63 33.59 3.49
CA GLN A 293 -22.28 35.01 3.57
C GLN A 293 -20.76 35.13 3.55
N ILE A 294 -20.27 36.03 2.70
CA ILE A 294 -18.87 36.42 2.60
C ILE A 294 -18.54 37.13 3.91
N LYS A 295 -18.16 36.36 4.95
CA LYS A 295 -17.60 36.98 6.15
C LYS A 295 -16.21 37.47 5.79
N ASP A 296 -16.07 38.80 5.72
CA ASP A 296 -14.78 39.44 5.56
C ASP A 296 -13.93 39.12 6.80
N LEU A 297 -12.70 38.66 6.53
CA LEU A 297 -11.73 38.37 7.58
C LEU A 297 -10.87 39.62 7.78
N SER A 298 -10.46 39.88 9.02
CA SER A 298 -9.59 41.02 9.32
C SER A 298 -8.29 40.93 8.49
N GLY A 299 -7.91 42.04 7.84
CA GLY A 299 -6.73 42.13 6.99
C GLY A 299 -6.83 41.41 5.64
N GLU A 300 -8.03 40.99 5.22
CA GLU A 300 -8.20 40.32 3.93
C GLU A 300 -8.37 41.32 2.77
N ILE A 301 -7.48 41.19 1.79
CA ILE A 301 -7.46 41.99 0.57
C ILE A 301 -7.89 41.12 -0.59
N TRP A 302 -8.87 41.58 -1.37
CA TRP A 302 -9.37 40.90 -2.57
C TRP A 302 -8.93 41.61 -3.85
N LYS A 303 -8.35 40.87 -4.79
CA LYS A 303 -7.99 41.36 -6.14
C LYS A 303 -8.70 40.56 -7.23
N GLU A 304 -8.94 41.18 -8.37
CA GLU A 304 -9.50 40.51 -9.56
C GLU A 304 -8.50 39.48 -10.08
N ILE A 305 -8.99 38.31 -10.50
CA ILE A 305 -8.13 37.28 -11.07
C ILE A 305 -7.90 37.62 -12.55
N PRO A 306 -6.64 37.77 -13.01
CA PRO A 306 -6.35 38.11 -14.40
C PRO A 306 -6.98 37.12 -15.40
N GLY A 307 -7.67 37.63 -16.42
CA GLY A 307 -8.42 36.87 -17.43
C GLY A 307 -9.78 36.34 -16.96
N PHE A 308 -10.25 36.79 -15.79
CA PHE A 308 -11.50 36.42 -15.14
C PHE A 308 -12.19 37.62 -14.46
N GLU A 309 -11.89 38.83 -14.95
CA GLU A 309 -12.39 40.12 -14.49
C GLU A 309 -13.92 40.14 -14.43
N GLY A 310 -14.48 40.78 -13.40
CA GLY A 310 -15.93 40.82 -13.16
C GLY A 310 -16.59 39.47 -12.83
N ARG A 311 -15.84 38.35 -12.75
CA ARG A 311 -16.40 37.02 -12.44
C ARG A 311 -15.81 36.41 -11.19
N TYR A 312 -14.53 36.63 -10.91
CA TYR A 312 -13.83 36.01 -9.78
C TYR A 312 -12.78 36.94 -9.14
N LYS A 313 -12.65 36.86 -7.82
CA LYS A 313 -11.61 37.54 -7.04
C LYS A 313 -10.84 36.55 -6.17
N ALA A 314 -9.56 36.81 -5.96
CA ALA A 314 -8.65 36.06 -5.09
C ALA A 314 -8.24 36.91 -3.88
N SER A 315 -8.11 36.29 -2.72
CA SER A 315 -7.72 36.95 -1.47
C SER A 315 -6.29 36.63 -1.06
N ASN A 316 -5.63 37.56 -0.37
CA ASN A 316 -4.30 37.36 0.22
C ASN A 316 -4.27 36.20 1.23
N LEU A 317 -5.40 35.83 1.82
CA LEU A 317 -5.55 34.67 2.72
C LEU A 317 -5.74 33.34 1.97
N GLY A 318 -5.69 33.35 0.64
CA GLY A 318 -5.79 32.14 -0.18
C GLY A 318 -7.21 31.70 -0.53
N ARG A 319 -8.21 32.58 -0.32
CA ARG A 319 -9.61 32.32 -0.69
C ARG A 319 -9.91 32.81 -2.11
N ILE A 320 -10.86 32.17 -2.79
CA ILE A 320 -11.34 32.59 -4.12
C ILE A 320 -12.86 32.71 -4.05
N LYS A 321 -13.40 33.83 -4.53
CA LYS A 321 -14.86 34.08 -4.58
C LYS A 321 -15.32 34.38 -5.99
N SER A 322 -16.55 34.01 -6.31
CA SER A 322 -17.23 34.58 -7.48
C SER A 322 -17.77 35.96 -7.15
N VAL A 323 -17.81 36.83 -8.15
CA VAL A 323 -18.46 38.15 -8.06
C VAL A 323 -19.92 38.00 -8.46
N GLU A 324 -20.77 38.79 -7.82
CA GLU A 324 -22.18 38.90 -8.19
C GLU A 324 -22.30 39.46 -9.60
N ARG A 325 -23.15 38.85 -10.42
CA ARG A 325 -23.33 39.27 -11.82
C ARG A 325 -24.66 38.80 -12.37
N ILE A 326 -25.15 39.51 -13.38
CA ILE A 326 -26.30 39.09 -14.18
C ILE A 326 -25.81 38.02 -15.17
N VAL A 327 -26.57 36.92 -15.27
CA VAL A 327 -26.29 35.83 -16.21
C VAL A 327 -27.56 35.54 -16.99
N ILE A 328 -27.43 35.46 -18.32
CA ILE A 328 -28.53 35.09 -19.22
C ILE A 328 -28.59 33.57 -19.32
N GLU A 329 -29.77 32.99 -19.07
CA GLU A 329 -30.00 31.56 -19.23
C GLU A 329 -30.18 31.21 -20.72
N ARG A 330 -29.26 30.41 -21.28
CA ARG A 330 -29.24 30.11 -22.73
C ARG A 330 -30.51 29.48 -23.29
N ARG A 331 -31.28 28.75 -22.46
CA ARG A 331 -32.50 28.04 -22.90
C ARG A 331 -33.73 28.94 -22.93
N THR A 332 -33.81 29.91 -22.03
CA THR A 332 -35.03 30.70 -21.77
C THR A 332 -34.84 32.18 -22.08
N GLY A 333 -33.60 32.64 -22.31
CA GLY A 333 -33.26 34.06 -22.48
C GLY A 333 -33.40 34.89 -21.19
N THR A 334 -33.81 34.28 -20.08
CA THR A 334 -34.10 35.03 -18.85
C THR A 334 -32.84 35.50 -18.13
N HIS A 335 -32.91 36.70 -17.56
CA HIS A 335 -31.85 37.26 -16.73
C HIS A 335 -31.97 36.74 -15.31
N ARG A 336 -30.89 36.20 -14.75
CA ARG A 336 -30.80 35.89 -13.32
C ARG A 336 -29.59 36.53 -12.68
N ILE A 337 -29.76 37.01 -11.45
CA ILE A 337 -28.65 37.48 -10.62
C ILE A 337 -27.97 36.25 -10.00
N LYS A 338 -26.70 36.04 -10.34
CA LYS A 338 -25.86 35.03 -9.70
C LYS A 338 -25.09 35.69 -8.56
N LYS A 339 -25.52 35.46 -7.31
CA LYS A 339 -24.87 35.99 -6.11
C LYS A 339 -23.41 35.58 -5.99
N ALA A 340 -22.63 36.44 -5.33
CA ALA A 340 -21.25 36.16 -4.98
C ALA A 340 -21.15 35.00 -3.97
N ILE A 341 -20.22 34.07 -4.17
CA ILE A 341 -19.98 32.94 -3.25
C ILE A 341 -18.49 32.68 -3.08
N ILE A 342 -18.07 32.27 -1.88
CA ILE A 342 -16.73 31.70 -1.69
C ILE A 342 -16.70 30.32 -2.36
N LEU A 343 -15.78 30.13 -3.30
CA LEU A 343 -15.62 28.86 -4.00
C LEU A 343 -15.00 27.81 -3.06
N ARG A 344 -15.38 26.55 -3.24
CA ARG A 344 -14.84 25.41 -2.49
C ARG A 344 -13.81 24.66 -3.34
N PRO A 345 -12.51 24.75 -3.03
CA PRO A 345 -11.49 23.98 -3.73
C PRO A 345 -11.58 22.49 -3.46
N ALA A 346 -11.31 21.68 -4.47
CA ALA A 346 -11.07 20.24 -4.34
C ALA A 346 -9.56 19.97 -4.19
N ILE A 347 -9.17 18.81 -3.67
CA ILE A 347 -7.76 18.40 -3.58
C ILE A 347 -7.41 17.53 -4.80
N ASP A 348 -6.25 17.76 -5.43
CA ASP A 348 -5.73 16.92 -6.52
C ASP A 348 -4.93 15.71 -5.99
N ASN A 349 -4.58 14.77 -6.89
CA ASN A 349 -3.86 13.55 -6.51
C ASN A 349 -2.43 13.82 -5.97
N LEU A 350 -1.93 15.05 -6.16
CA LEU A 350 -0.64 15.51 -5.67
C LEU A 350 -0.76 16.32 -4.37
N GLY A 351 -1.98 16.45 -3.82
CA GLY A 351 -2.28 17.13 -2.56
C GLY A 351 -2.50 18.64 -2.67
N TYR A 352 -2.58 19.22 -3.87
CA TYR A 352 -2.82 20.65 -4.07
C TYR A 352 -4.31 20.98 -4.18
N GLN A 353 -4.72 22.13 -3.65
CA GLN A 353 -6.06 22.66 -3.88
C GLN A 353 -6.25 23.11 -5.33
N LYS A 354 -7.36 22.71 -5.97
CA LYS A 354 -7.76 23.06 -7.34
C LYS A 354 -9.20 23.57 -7.39
N ILE A 355 -9.46 24.52 -8.29
CA ILE A 355 -10.76 25.14 -8.53
C ILE A 355 -11.04 25.22 -10.03
N ARG A 356 -12.31 25.09 -10.41
CA ARG A 356 -12.76 25.26 -11.80
C ARG A 356 -13.26 26.68 -11.99
N LEU A 357 -12.67 27.41 -12.93
CA LEU A 357 -13.08 28.77 -13.30
C LEU A 357 -13.67 28.79 -14.70
N TYR A 358 -14.70 29.61 -14.90
CA TYR A 358 -15.43 29.74 -16.16
C TYR A 358 -15.19 31.11 -16.78
N LYS A 359 -14.74 31.13 -18.04
CA LYS A 359 -14.68 32.36 -18.84
C LYS A 359 -16.09 32.83 -19.24
N GLN A 360 -16.18 34.02 -19.82
CA GLN A 360 -17.46 34.60 -20.25
C GLN A 360 -18.21 33.71 -21.27
N HIS A 361 -17.49 33.10 -22.22
CA HIS A 361 -18.07 32.28 -23.29
C HIS A 361 -18.16 30.78 -22.97
N GLY A 362 -18.36 30.40 -21.71
CA GLY A 362 -18.70 29.03 -21.31
C GLY A 362 -17.53 28.04 -21.19
N ASN A 363 -16.34 28.37 -21.70
CA ASN A 363 -15.16 27.56 -21.50
C ASN A 363 -14.73 27.57 -20.03
N SER A 364 -14.53 26.37 -19.47
CA SER A 364 -14.07 26.20 -18.09
C SER A 364 -12.74 25.46 -18.04
N LYS A 365 -11.85 25.89 -17.14
CA LYS A 365 -10.58 25.21 -16.92
C LYS A 365 -10.35 25.06 -15.42
N THR A 366 -9.65 23.99 -15.06
CA THR A 366 -9.25 23.73 -13.67
C THR A 366 -7.88 24.33 -13.42
N TYR A 367 -7.78 25.14 -12.37
CA TYR A 367 -6.55 25.81 -11.94
C TYR A 367 -6.19 25.40 -10.52
N ARG A 368 -4.88 25.39 -10.21
CA ARG A 368 -4.40 25.24 -8.83
C ARG A 368 -4.55 26.55 -8.08
N VAL A 369 -5.09 26.49 -6.86
CA VAL A 369 -5.39 27.67 -6.04
C VAL A 369 -4.13 28.49 -5.81
N HIS A 370 -3.03 27.88 -5.33
CA HIS A 370 -1.77 28.60 -5.09
C HIS A 370 -1.27 29.39 -6.32
N ARG A 371 -1.39 28.81 -7.52
CA ARG A 371 -0.96 29.48 -8.77
C ARG A 371 -1.82 30.70 -9.05
N VAL A 372 -3.14 30.56 -8.89
CA VAL A 372 -4.11 31.65 -9.11
C VAL A 372 -3.88 32.77 -8.10
N ILE A 373 -3.70 32.46 -6.82
CA ILE A 373 -3.40 33.46 -5.79
C ILE A 373 -2.08 34.16 -6.13
N LEU A 374 -1.00 33.40 -6.34
CA LEU A 374 0.32 33.97 -6.59
C LEU A 374 0.34 34.84 -7.85
N SER A 375 -0.29 34.39 -8.95
CA SER A 375 -0.34 35.17 -10.19
C SER A 375 -1.21 36.42 -10.07
N THR A 376 -2.24 36.38 -9.22
CA THR A 376 -3.11 37.54 -8.98
C THR A 376 -2.40 38.64 -8.19
N PHE A 377 -1.53 38.28 -7.24
CA PHE A 377 -0.85 39.25 -6.38
C PHE A 377 0.55 39.64 -6.87
N LYS A 378 1.27 38.75 -7.55
CA LYS A 378 2.66 38.96 -8.01
C LYS A 378 2.85 38.86 -9.53
N GLY A 379 1.76 38.73 -10.30
CA GLY A 379 1.81 38.58 -11.76
C GLY A 379 2.13 37.14 -12.20
N SER A 380 1.79 36.79 -13.44
CA SER A 380 2.04 35.45 -13.98
C SER A 380 3.51 35.27 -14.37
N GLN A 381 4.12 34.14 -13.98
CA GLN A 381 5.49 33.77 -14.33
C GLN A 381 5.60 32.29 -14.71
N ILE A 382 6.61 31.99 -15.54
CA ILE A 382 6.95 30.61 -15.97
C ILE A 382 7.51 29.77 -14.80
N LEU A 383 8.14 30.43 -13.82
CA LEU A 383 8.76 29.79 -12.65
C LEU A 383 7.81 28.91 -11.84
N GLU A 384 8.36 28.01 -11.02
CA GLU A 384 7.56 27.14 -10.15
C GLU A 384 7.02 27.92 -8.95
N CYS A 385 5.78 27.65 -8.54
CA CYS A 385 5.22 28.18 -7.29
C CYS A 385 5.57 27.23 -6.15
N ASN A 386 6.27 27.74 -5.13
CA ASN A 386 6.63 27.00 -3.93
C ASN A 386 5.86 27.50 -2.71
N HIS A 387 5.58 26.57 -1.80
CA HIS A 387 5.04 26.83 -0.47
C HIS A 387 6.20 26.88 0.52
N ILE A 388 6.45 28.02 1.14
CA ILE A 388 7.59 28.24 2.03
C ILE A 388 7.55 27.26 3.22
N ASP A 389 6.37 27.06 3.80
CA ASP A 389 6.16 26.10 4.90
C ASP A 389 6.08 24.62 4.47
N GLY A 390 6.10 24.33 3.16
CA GLY A 390 5.91 22.98 2.62
C GLY A 390 4.48 22.44 2.67
N ASN A 391 3.52 23.18 3.20
CA ASN A 391 2.11 22.80 3.30
C ASN A 391 1.32 23.27 2.07
N LYS A 392 1.02 22.32 1.18
CA LYS A 392 0.29 22.53 -0.09
C LYS A 392 -1.13 23.09 0.05
N LEU A 393 -1.69 23.09 1.27
CA LEU A 393 -3.02 23.60 1.58
C LEU A 393 -2.98 25.05 2.11
N ASN A 394 -1.81 25.54 2.55
CA ASN A 394 -1.63 26.90 3.02
C ASN A 394 -1.37 27.85 1.83
N ASN A 395 -2.44 28.34 1.21
CA ASN A 395 -2.37 29.17 0.01
C ASN A 395 -2.35 30.68 0.30
N ARG A 396 -1.96 31.10 1.51
CA ARG A 396 -1.76 32.51 1.85
C ARG A 396 -0.64 33.11 1.01
N ILE A 397 -0.78 34.34 0.54
CA ILE A 397 0.20 34.96 -0.37
C ILE A 397 1.60 35.07 0.25
N GLU A 398 1.68 35.28 1.57
CA GLU A 398 2.93 35.32 2.35
C GLU A 398 3.68 33.99 2.33
N ASN A 399 2.97 32.87 2.16
CA ASN A 399 3.54 31.53 2.09
C ASN A 399 3.89 31.10 0.66
N LEU A 400 3.63 31.94 -0.36
CA LEU A 400 3.80 31.60 -1.77
C LEU A 400 4.88 32.45 -2.44
N VAL A 401 5.79 31.77 -3.15
CA VAL A 401 6.89 32.41 -3.87
C VAL A 401 7.15 31.72 -5.22
N TYR A 402 7.52 32.51 -6.23
CA TYR A 402 8.07 31.98 -7.46
C TYR A 402 9.53 31.61 -7.24
N CYS A 403 9.93 30.42 -7.64
CA CYS A 403 11.32 29.98 -7.54
C CYS A 403 11.69 29.12 -8.74
N ALA A 404 12.98 29.06 -9.04
CA ALA A 404 13.48 28.13 -10.01
C ALA A 404 13.33 26.70 -9.48
N ARG A 405 13.09 25.75 -10.39
CA ARG A 405 12.95 24.32 -10.04
C ARG A 405 14.12 23.80 -9.18
N VAL A 406 15.34 24.25 -9.48
CA VAL A 406 16.56 23.88 -8.73
C VAL A 406 16.49 24.36 -7.29
N GLU A 407 16.02 25.58 -7.05
CA GLU A 407 15.86 26.17 -5.73
C GLU A 407 14.74 25.50 -4.95
N ASN A 408 13.61 25.22 -5.62
CA ASN A 408 12.50 24.46 -5.06
C ASN A 408 12.96 23.09 -4.55
N MET A 409 13.78 22.39 -5.34
CA MET A 409 14.37 21.10 -4.96
C MET A 409 15.39 21.23 -3.82
N LYS A 410 16.19 22.29 -3.78
CA LYS A 410 17.10 22.59 -2.65
C LYS A 410 16.31 22.83 -1.37
N HIS A 411 15.26 23.66 -1.43
CA HIS A 411 14.34 23.94 -0.34
C HIS A 411 13.69 22.64 0.16
N ALA A 412 13.11 21.83 -0.73
CA ALA A 412 12.48 20.57 -0.36
C ALA A 412 13.44 19.57 0.32
N ARG A 413 14.73 19.57 -0.06
CA ARG A 413 15.77 18.79 0.63
C ARG A 413 16.10 19.37 2.01
N LYS A 414 16.30 20.68 2.12
CA LYS A 414 16.63 21.37 3.38
C LYS A 414 15.51 21.22 4.40
N SER A 415 14.26 21.37 3.97
CA SER A 415 13.06 21.28 4.82
C SER A 415 12.63 19.83 5.10
N GLY A 416 13.42 18.82 4.70
CA GLY A 416 13.14 17.40 4.98
C GLY A 416 11.88 16.84 4.29
N LEU A 417 11.33 17.56 3.31
CA LEU A 417 10.17 17.14 2.52
C LEU A 417 10.54 16.00 1.56
N VAL A 418 11.79 15.97 1.12
CA VAL A 418 12.38 14.81 0.40
C VAL A 418 12.86 13.79 1.44
N LYS A 419 11.94 12.96 1.92
CA LYS A 419 12.29 11.80 2.76
C LYS A 419 12.84 10.69 1.86
N ASN A 420 13.94 10.07 2.28
CA ASN A 420 14.62 8.94 1.62
C ASN A 420 15.25 9.27 0.27
N ILE A 421 16.40 9.93 0.29
CA ILE A 421 17.39 9.67 -0.76
C ILE A 421 17.99 8.32 -0.39
N GLU A 422 17.38 7.23 -0.86
CA GLU A 422 17.99 5.90 -0.80
C GLU A 422 19.46 6.02 -1.25
N LYS A 423 20.39 5.54 -0.41
CA LYS A 423 21.85 5.60 -0.64
C LYS A 423 22.37 4.18 -0.89
N GLY A 424 23.38 4.05 -1.73
CA GLY A 424 24.03 2.76 -1.95
C GLY A 424 23.05 1.70 -2.47
N SER A 425 23.03 0.52 -1.85
CA SER A 425 22.24 -0.63 -2.31
C SER A 425 20.73 -0.44 -2.15
N GLN A 426 20.33 0.52 -1.30
CA GLN A 426 18.93 0.82 -1.03
C GLN A 426 18.24 1.45 -2.24
N ARG A 427 19.00 1.99 -3.21
CA ARG A 427 18.40 2.42 -4.48
C ARG A 427 18.03 1.20 -5.30
N TYR A 428 16.77 1.14 -5.74
CA TYR A 428 16.25 0.04 -6.55
C TYR A 428 17.04 -0.23 -7.84
N ASN A 429 17.73 0.80 -8.39
CA ASN A 429 18.54 0.70 -9.60
C ASN A 429 20.05 0.62 -9.33
N SER A 430 20.49 0.44 -8.08
CA SER A 430 21.92 0.27 -7.79
C SER A 430 22.42 -1.10 -8.27
N LYS A 431 23.29 -1.08 -9.28
CA LYS A 431 23.99 -2.28 -9.79
C LYS A 431 24.97 -2.90 -8.78
N LEU A 432 25.49 -2.08 -7.85
CA LEU A 432 26.43 -2.50 -6.83
C LEU A 432 25.73 -2.59 -5.47
N LYS A 433 26.17 -3.53 -4.64
CA LYS A 433 25.79 -3.70 -3.23
C LYS A 433 26.96 -3.35 -2.30
N GLU A 434 26.70 -3.23 -1.01
CA GLU A 434 27.74 -2.92 -0.01
C GLU A 434 28.87 -3.97 -0.04
N VAL A 435 28.51 -5.24 -0.21
CA VAL A 435 29.47 -6.36 -0.35
C VAL A 435 30.36 -6.17 -1.58
N ASP A 436 29.80 -5.79 -2.73
CA ASP A 436 30.58 -5.53 -3.94
C ASP A 436 31.55 -4.36 -3.74
N VAL A 437 31.10 -3.30 -3.06
CA VAL A 437 31.92 -2.13 -2.74
C VAL A 437 33.07 -2.49 -1.80
N ILE A 438 32.82 -3.35 -0.80
CA ILE A 438 33.86 -3.89 0.08
C ILE A 438 34.85 -4.71 -0.75
N ASN A 439 34.37 -5.61 -1.60
CA ASN A 439 35.21 -6.47 -2.45
C ASN A 439 36.04 -5.67 -3.45
N ILE A 440 35.47 -4.68 -4.12
CA ILE A 440 36.17 -3.76 -5.02
C ILE A 440 37.32 -3.07 -4.27
N ARG A 441 37.06 -2.56 -3.06
CA ARG A 441 38.08 -1.89 -2.27
C ARG A 441 39.16 -2.86 -1.77
N LYS A 442 38.81 -4.09 -1.35
CA LYS A 442 39.77 -5.12 -0.95
C LYS A 442 40.65 -5.56 -2.11
N LEU A 443 40.08 -5.83 -3.28
CA LEU A 443 40.83 -6.27 -4.46
C LEU A 443 41.80 -5.21 -4.97
N ILE A 444 41.40 -3.93 -4.95
CA ILE A 444 42.29 -2.81 -5.29
C ILE A 444 43.38 -2.62 -4.23
N LYS A 445 43.02 -2.65 -2.93
CA LYS A 445 43.98 -2.53 -1.82
C LYS A 445 45.06 -3.61 -1.90
N ASN A 446 44.67 -4.84 -2.19
CA ASN A 446 45.56 -6.01 -2.27
C ASN A 446 46.23 -6.15 -3.65
N LYS A 447 46.10 -5.14 -4.54
CA LYS A 447 46.65 -5.13 -5.91
C LYS A 447 46.27 -6.36 -6.76
N LYS A 448 45.12 -6.98 -6.48
CA LYS A 448 44.64 -8.21 -7.14
C LYS A 448 43.79 -7.96 -8.40
N ALA A 449 43.42 -6.70 -8.67
CA ALA A 449 42.67 -6.32 -9.87
C ALA A 449 42.82 -4.83 -10.17
N SER A 450 42.66 -4.43 -11.43
CA SER A 450 42.63 -3.04 -11.89
C SER A 450 41.22 -2.45 -11.87
N CYS A 451 41.11 -1.11 -11.86
CA CYS A 451 39.82 -0.43 -11.94
C CYS A 451 39.06 -0.73 -13.25
N LYS A 452 39.77 -1.05 -14.35
CA LYS A 452 39.18 -1.35 -15.67
C LYS A 452 38.59 -2.76 -15.68
N GLU A 453 39.30 -3.73 -15.12
CA GLU A 453 38.80 -5.10 -14.96
C GLU A 453 37.59 -5.16 -14.03
N LEU A 454 37.63 -4.44 -12.89
CA LEU A 454 36.49 -4.39 -11.97
C LEU A 454 35.28 -3.69 -12.59
N ALA A 455 35.49 -2.67 -13.43
CA ALA A 455 34.39 -2.02 -14.16
C ALA A 455 33.68 -2.99 -15.09
N LEU A 456 34.44 -3.79 -15.84
CA LEU A 456 33.89 -4.84 -16.71
C LEU A 456 33.19 -5.93 -15.90
N ARG A 457 33.85 -6.46 -14.86
CA ARG A 457 33.34 -7.53 -14.00
C ARG A 457 32.02 -7.17 -13.34
N PHE A 458 31.89 -5.94 -12.84
CA PHE A 458 30.67 -5.48 -12.17
C PHE A 458 29.71 -4.73 -13.12
N GLN A 459 30.00 -4.69 -14.43
CA GLN A 459 29.19 -4.03 -15.45
C GLN A 459 28.81 -2.58 -15.11
N VAL A 460 29.77 -1.83 -14.58
CA VAL A 460 29.66 -0.41 -14.23
C VAL A 460 30.74 0.39 -14.94
N SER A 461 30.57 1.71 -15.04
CA SER A 461 31.58 2.54 -15.68
C SER A 461 32.88 2.56 -14.86
N TYR A 462 34.02 2.71 -15.55
CA TYR A 462 35.33 2.93 -14.91
C TYR A 462 35.28 4.08 -13.89
N ARG A 463 34.55 5.15 -14.21
CA ARG A 463 34.37 6.31 -13.31
C ARG A 463 33.61 5.94 -12.02
N CYS A 464 32.67 5.01 -12.08
CA CYS A 464 31.98 4.48 -10.90
C CYS A 464 32.96 3.81 -9.94
N ILE A 465 33.76 2.86 -10.45
CA ILE A 465 34.81 2.17 -9.67
C ILE A 465 35.81 3.17 -9.10
N LYS A 466 36.29 4.13 -9.91
CA LYS A 466 37.22 5.17 -9.47
C LYS A 466 36.66 6.01 -8.31
N GLN A 467 35.37 6.38 -8.35
CA GLN A 467 34.75 7.11 -7.24
C GLN A 467 34.56 6.26 -5.97
N ILE A 468 34.35 4.96 -6.11
CA ILE A 468 34.26 4.01 -4.99
C ILE A 468 35.61 3.88 -4.28
N VAL A 469 36.68 3.74 -5.06
CA VAL A 469 38.06 3.65 -4.56
C VAL A 469 38.48 4.95 -3.88
N LEU A 470 38.22 6.10 -4.50
CA LEU A 470 38.51 7.43 -3.94
C LEU A 470 37.56 7.86 -2.81
N ARG A 471 36.62 6.99 -2.38
CA ARG A 471 35.59 7.28 -1.37
C ARG A 471 34.76 8.55 -1.64
N LYS A 472 34.63 8.97 -2.90
CA LYS A 472 33.73 10.07 -3.31
C LYS A 472 32.27 9.59 -3.39
N SER A 473 32.07 8.31 -3.69
CA SER A 473 30.79 7.60 -3.60
C SER A 473 30.87 6.50 -2.53
N TRP A 474 29.71 5.98 -2.08
CA TRP A 474 29.63 4.93 -1.05
C TRP A 474 30.42 5.24 0.24
N LYS A 475 30.29 6.48 0.73
CA LYS A 475 30.98 6.98 1.93
C LYS A 475 30.62 6.24 3.23
N HIS A 476 29.44 5.65 3.27
CA HIS A 476 28.90 4.95 4.44
C HIS A 476 29.38 3.50 4.56
N VAL A 477 30.03 2.95 3.52
CA VAL A 477 30.60 1.61 3.55
C VAL A 477 32.06 1.76 3.99
N PHE A 478 32.48 1.02 5.00
CA PHE A 478 33.86 1.02 5.49
C PHE A 478 34.50 -0.35 5.28
N LEU A 479 35.83 -0.40 5.10
CA LEU A 479 36.57 -1.64 5.26
C LEU A 479 36.76 -1.80 6.78
N LEU A 480 36.24 -2.89 7.35
CA LEU A 480 36.57 -3.24 8.73
C LEU A 480 38.08 -3.51 8.82
N PRO A 481 38.77 -3.07 9.90
CA PRO A 481 40.13 -3.51 10.17
C PRO A 481 40.16 -5.04 10.27
N GLU A 482 41.25 -5.64 9.81
CA GLU A 482 41.50 -7.09 9.97
C GLU A 482 41.80 -7.43 11.42
#